data_AF-A0A7N0UB10-F1
#
_entry.id   AF-A0A7N0UB10-F1
#
_cell.length_a   1.000
_cell.length_b   1.000
_cell.length_c   1.000
_cell.angle_alpha   90.00
_cell.angle_beta   90.00
_cell.angle_gamma   90.00
#
_symmetry.space_group_name_H-M   'P 1'
#
loop_
_entity.id
_entity.type
_entity.pdbx_description
1 polymer ?
#
loop_
_entity_poly.entity_id
_entity_poly.type
_entity_poly.pdbx_seq_one_letter_code
_entity_poly.pdbx_strand_id
1 'polypeptide(L)'
;MAMRSMIFVLLALMTSHKADAITCADGVQALVPCELFLVGGGPNLPSSECCASAQTLNSITRSVEDRTTLCQCFKNAAGSYGISPARAEELPKMCHINIKLNITPDADCSKIG
;
A
#
# COMPACT_ATOMS: atom_id res chain seq x y z
N MET A 1 15.04 52.39 -0.15
CA MET A 1 14.04 52.93 -1.09
C MET A 1 13.97 51.94 -2.26
N ALA A 2 13.20 50.88 -2.08
CA ALA A 2 11.78 50.81 -2.43
C ALA A 2 11.59 50.39 -3.89
N MET A 3 10.89 49.26 -4.02
CA MET A 3 9.89 49.01 -5.05
C MET A 3 10.37 49.03 -6.51
N ARG A 4 10.84 47.88 -6.98
CA ARG A 4 10.44 47.44 -8.32
C ARG A 4 9.70 46.14 -8.14
N SER A 5 8.38 46.29 -8.16
CA SER A 5 7.38 45.24 -8.26
C SER A 5 7.81 44.17 -9.25
N MET A 6 8.37 43.10 -8.72
CA MET A 6 8.40 41.84 -9.42
C MET A 6 7.50 40.95 -8.58
N ILE A 7 6.21 41.10 -8.85
CA ILE A 7 5.20 40.07 -8.64
C ILE A 7 5.72 38.87 -9.43
N PHE A 8 6.68 38.14 -8.86
CA PHE A 8 6.91 36.76 -9.21
C PHE A 8 5.73 36.05 -8.61
N VAL A 9 4.70 36.02 -9.44
CA VAL A 9 3.56 35.15 -9.35
C VAL A 9 4.08 33.80 -8.86
N LEU A 10 3.95 33.56 -7.55
CA LEU A 10 3.95 32.24 -6.96
C LEU A 10 2.67 31.59 -7.46
N LEU A 11 2.64 31.26 -8.76
CA LEU A 11 1.87 30.17 -9.29
C LEU A 11 2.47 28.97 -8.60
N ALA A 12 1.97 28.71 -7.39
CA ALA A 12 1.96 27.39 -6.83
C ALA A 12 1.50 26.50 -7.97
N LEU A 13 2.46 25.77 -8.55
CA LEU A 13 2.18 24.63 -9.36
C LEU A 13 1.42 23.70 -8.42
N MET A 14 0.10 23.89 -8.38
CA MET A 14 -0.83 22.85 -8.05
C MET A 14 -0.64 21.86 -9.19
N THR A 15 0.45 21.09 -9.13
CA THR A 15 0.57 19.84 -9.85
C THR A 15 -0.61 19.06 -9.32
N SER A 16 -1.70 19.12 -10.06
CA SER A 16 -2.76 18.15 -9.99
C SER A 16 -2.03 16.85 -10.25
N HIS A 17 -1.54 16.21 -9.18
CA HIS A 17 -1.18 14.82 -9.25
C HIS A 17 -2.51 14.19 -9.62
N LYS A 18 -2.73 13.95 -10.91
CA LYS A 18 -3.47 12.77 -11.29
C LYS A 18 -2.69 11.66 -10.60
N ALA A 19 -3.18 11.24 -9.43
CA ALA A 19 -2.70 10.02 -8.83
C ALA A 19 -2.91 8.99 -9.92
N ASP A 20 -1.81 8.48 -10.50
CA ASP A 20 -1.91 7.38 -11.42
C ASP A 20 -2.64 6.25 -10.68
N ALA A 21 -3.54 5.56 -11.38
CA ALA A 21 -4.32 4.51 -10.75
C ALA A 21 -3.35 3.45 -10.23
N ILE A 22 -3.49 3.06 -8.96
CA ILE A 22 -2.55 2.11 -8.37
C ILE A 22 -2.61 0.78 -9.13
N THR A 23 -1.46 0.25 -9.52
CA THR A 23 -1.40 -1.02 -10.24
C THR A 23 -1.14 -2.19 -9.30
N CYS A 24 -1.42 -3.40 -9.78
CA CYS A 24 -1.05 -4.62 -9.07
C CYS A 24 0.47 -4.72 -8.86
N ALA A 25 1.26 -4.28 -9.85
CA ALA A 25 2.72 -4.27 -9.75
C ALA A 25 3.19 -3.34 -8.62
N ASP A 26 2.60 -2.15 -8.49
CA ASP A 26 2.92 -1.23 -7.40
C ASP A 26 2.62 -1.85 -6.03
N GLY A 27 1.47 -2.52 -5.91
CA GLY A 27 1.06 -3.20 -4.68
C GLY A 27 2.01 -4.33 -4.28
N VAL A 28 2.36 -5.21 -5.22
CA VAL A 28 3.30 -6.32 -4.97
C VAL A 28 4.68 -5.77 -4.62
N GLN A 29 5.17 -4.78 -5.38
CA GLN A 29 6.48 -4.19 -5.15
C GLN A 29 6.58 -3.50 -3.78
N ALA A 30 5.49 -2.89 -3.31
CA ALA A 30 5.41 -2.30 -1.98
C ALA A 30 5.51 -3.33 -0.84
N LEU A 31 5.16 -4.60 -1.09
CA LEU A 31 5.22 -5.67 -0.09
C LEU A 31 6.47 -6.55 -0.20
N VAL A 32 7.38 -6.31 -1.14
CA VAL A 32 8.66 -7.03 -1.23
C VAL A 32 9.45 -7.01 0.09
N PRO A 33 9.57 -5.89 0.83
CA PRO A 33 10.25 -5.88 2.12
C PRO A 33 9.59 -6.78 3.18
N CYS A 34 8.34 -7.18 2.97
CA CYS A 34 7.56 -8.06 3.84
C CYS A 34 7.61 -9.53 3.44
N GLU A 35 8.19 -9.88 2.28
CA GLU A 35 8.10 -11.21 1.68
C GLU A 35 8.47 -12.32 2.66
N LEU A 36 9.66 -12.24 3.28
CA LEU A 36 10.15 -13.26 4.22
C LEU A 36 9.22 -13.46 5.42
N PHE A 37 8.61 -12.37 5.92
CA PHE A 37 7.63 -12.46 6.99
C PHE A 37 6.34 -13.12 6.49
N LEU A 38 5.83 -12.68 5.35
CA LEU A 38 4.57 -13.13 4.76
C LEU A 38 4.59 -14.61 4.35
N VAL A 39 5.71 -15.13 3.86
CA VAL A 39 5.89 -16.57 3.55
C VAL A 39 6.28 -17.41 4.78
N GLY A 40 6.52 -16.78 5.92
CA GLY A 40 6.97 -17.45 7.14
C GLY A 40 8.41 -17.97 7.11
N GLY A 41 9.23 -17.50 6.15
CA GLY A 41 10.64 -17.84 6.03
C GLY A 41 11.59 -16.94 6.85
N GLY A 42 11.06 -15.85 7.42
CA GLY A 42 11.79 -14.86 8.21
C GLY A 42 11.43 -14.84 9.71
N PRO A 43 11.87 -13.80 10.43
CA PRO A 43 11.54 -13.61 11.84
C PRO A 43 10.03 -13.56 12.10
N ASN A 44 9.63 -13.85 13.34
CA ASN A 44 8.23 -13.76 13.77
C ASN A 44 7.67 -12.34 13.83
N LEU A 45 8.51 -11.33 13.64
CA LEU A 45 8.13 -9.93 13.62
C LEU A 45 8.49 -9.34 12.25
N PRO A 46 7.61 -8.51 11.65
CA PRO A 46 7.93 -7.78 10.44
C PRO A 46 9.06 -6.78 10.70
N SER A 47 9.89 -6.54 9.69
CA SER A 47 10.91 -5.49 9.76
C SER A 47 10.28 -4.10 9.80
N SER A 48 11.03 -3.11 10.29
CA SER A 48 10.62 -1.70 10.23
C SER A 48 10.33 -1.24 8.80
N GLU A 49 11.14 -1.69 7.84
CA GLU A 49 10.98 -1.40 6.41
C GLU A 49 9.70 -2.01 5.84
N CYS A 50 9.38 -3.24 6.25
CA CYS A 50 8.12 -3.88 5.89
C CYS A 50 6.93 -3.08 6.42
N CYS A 51 6.93 -2.71 7.72
CA CYS A 51 5.85 -1.92 8.29
C CYS A 51 5.71 -0.54 7.64
N ALA A 52 6.82 0.16 7.37
CA ALA A 52 6.80 1.45 6.70
C ALA A 52 6.21 1.36 5.29
N SER A 53 6.57 0.32 4.55
CA SER A 53 6.07 0.10 3.18
C SER A 53 4.58 -0.27 3.18
N ALA A 54 4.14 -1.17 4.07
CA ALA A 54 2.74 -1.54 4.23
C ALA A 54 1.86 -0.36 4.70
N GLN A 55 2.37 0.49 5.59
CA GLN A 55 1.70 1.73 5.99
C GLN A 55 1.54 2.71 4.81
N THR A 56 2.61 2.87 4.03
CA THR A 56 2.59 3.72 2.82
C THR A 56 1.52 3.21 1.85
N LEU A 57 1.52 1.91 1.54
CA LEU A 57 0.54 1.28 0.67
C LEU A 57 -0.90 1.54 1.16
N ASN A 58 -1.16 1.35 2.45
CA ASN A 58 -2.48 1.62 3.05
C ASN A 58 -2.89 3.11 2.97
N SER A 59 -1.92 4.03 2.99
CA SER A 59 -2.16 5.49 2.93
C SER A 59 -2.48 6.01 1.52
N ILE A 60 -1.92 5.36 0.49
CA ILE A 60 -2.11 5.71 -0.92
C ILE A 60 -3.30 4.97 -1.54
N THR A 61 -3.72 3.85 -0.95
CA THR A 61 -4.93 3.10 -1.36
C THR A 61 -6.19 3.78 -0.81
N ARG A 62 -6.61 4.88 -1.44
CA ARG A 62 -7.67 5.76 -0.90
C ARG A 62 -9.05 5.49 -1.46
N SER A 63 -9.15 5.11 -2.73
CA SER A 63 -10.46 4.91 -3.37
C SER A 63 -10.97 3.47 -3.21
N VAL A 64 -12.27 3.26 -3.44
CA VAL A 64 -12.84 1.89 -3.53
C VAL A 64 -12.20 1.12 -4.68
N GLU A 65 -11.94 1.81 -5.80
CA GLU A 65 -11.33 1.24 -7.00
C GLU A 65 -9.91 0.73 -6.72
N ASP A 66 -9.07 1.54 -6.07
CA ASP A 66 -7.71 1.14 -5.66
C ASP A 66 -7.74 -0.08 -4.74
N ARG A 67 -8.63 -0.06 -3.75
CA ARG A 67 -8.77 -1.17 -2.78
C ARG A 67 -9.23 -2.45 -3.45
N THR A 68 -10.16 -2.35 -4.39
CA THR A 68 -10.68 -3.50 -5.14
C THR A 68 -9.59 -4.08 -6.05
N THR A 69 -8.89 -3.22 -6.78
CA THR A 69 -7.77 -3.59 -7.67
C THR A 69 -6.68 -4.33 -6.89
N LEU A 70 -6.21 -3.75 -5.78
CA LEU A 70 -5.17 -4.37 -4.97
C LEU A 70 -5.64 -5.63 -4.26
N CYS A 71 -6.90 -5.71 -3.81
CA CYS A 71 -7.41 -6.94 -3.20
C CYS A 71 -7.38 -8.11 -4.20
N GLN A 72 -7.85 -7.89 -5.43
CA GLN A 72 -7.82 -8.92 -6.47
C GLN A 72 -6.37 -9.30 -6.82
N CYS A 73 -5.49 -8.31 -6.90
CA CYS A 73 -4.06 -8.53 -7.09
C CYS A 73 -3.46 -9.42 -6.00
N PHE A 74 -3.65 -9.05 -4.72
CA PHE A 74 -3.06 -9.77 -3.61
C PHE A 74 -3.64 -11.17 -3.42
N LYS A 75 -4.94 -11.35 -3.69
CA LYS A 75 -5.55 -12.68 -3.73
C LYS A 75 -4.82 -13.62 -4.70
N ASN A 76 -4.57 -13.15 -5.93
CA ASN A 76 -3.90 -13.94 -6.95
C ASN A 76 -2.40 -14.14 -6.65
N ALA A 77 -1.74 -13.09 -6.19
CA ALA A 77 -0.32 -13.12 -5.82
C ALA A 77 -0.09 -14.05 -4.63
N ALA A 78 -0.93 -13.99 -3.59
CA ALA A 78 -0.78 -14.78 -2.37
C ALA A 78 -0.69 -16.28 -2.65
N GLY A 79 -1.54 -16.79 -3.54
CA GLY A 79 -1.50 -18.19 -3.98
C GLY A 79 -0.23 -18.54 -4.76
N SER A 80 0.31 -17.61 -5.55
CA SER A 80 1.50 -17.83 -6.39
C SER A 80 2.81 -17.77 -5.59
N TYR A 81 2.89 -16.88 -4.61
CA TYR A 81 4.09 -16.67 -3.78
C TYR A 81 4.11 -17.54 -2.51
N GLY A 82 3.08 -18.35 -2.27
CA GLY A 82 3.00 -19.18 -1.06
C GLY A 82 2.86 -18.35 0.22
N ILE A 83 2.14 -17.22 0.14
CA ILE A 83 1.91 -16.37 1.30
C ILE A 83 1.09 -17.12 2.35
N SER A 84 1.57 -17.10 3.59
CA SER A 84 0.84 -17.68 4.73
C SER A 84 -0.36 -16.79 5.08
N PRO A 85 -1.59 -17.32 5.08
CA PRO A 85 -2.77 -16.57 5.48
C PRO A 85 -2.64 -16.00 6.90
N ALA A 86 -2.09 -16.79 7.83
CA ALA A 86 -1.87 -16.37 9.20
C ALA A 86 -0.91 -15.17 9.30
N ARG A 87 0.19 -15.20 8.55
CA ARG A 87 1.15 -14.08 8.51
C ARG A 87 0.55 -12.84 7.87
N ALA A 88 -0.21 -13.00 6.79
CA ALA A 88 -0.91 -11.91 6.13
C ALA A 88 -1.93 -11.23 7.07
N GLU A 89 -2.62 -11.98 7.93
CA GLU A 89 -3.53 -11.45 8.96
C GLU A 89 -2.82 -10.79 10.15
N GLU A 90 -1.61 -11.25 10.48
CA GLU A 90 -0.79 -10.70 11.55
C GLU A 90 -0.14 -9.37 11.18
N LEU A 91 0.26 -9.20 9.91
CA LEU A 91 1.04 -8.04 9.47
C LEU A 91 0.42 -6.70 9.88
N PRO A 92 -0.87 -6.41 9.63
CA PRO A 92 -1.43 -5.12 9.99
C PRO A 92 -1.50 -4.90 11.51
N LYS A 93 -1.72 -5.97 12.29
CA LYS A 93 -1.77 -5.90 13.76
C LYS A 93 -0.40 -5.56 14.32
N MET A 94 0.64 -6.23 13.82
CA MET A 94 2.03 -6.02 14.26
C MET A 94 2.60 -4.67 13.80
N CYS A 95 2.18 -4.18 12.64
CA CYS A 95 2.60 -2.87 12.11
C CYS A 95 1.68 -1.71 12.52
N HIS A 96 0.67 -1.96 13.37
CA HIS A 96 -0.31 -0.96 13.82
C HIS A 96 -1.01 -0.21 12.67
N ILE A 97 -1.37 -0.94 11.62
CA ILE A 97 -2.03 -0.40 10.42
C ILE A 97 -3.53 -0.51 10.60
N ASN A 98 -4.24 0.61 10.48
CA ASN A 98 -5.70 0.59 10.35
C ASN A 98 -6.08 0.08 8.96
N ILE A 99 -6.48 -1.19 8.90
CA ILE A 99 -6.72 -1.93 7.66
C ILE A 99 -7.80 -1.25 6.83
N LYS A 100 -7.46 -0.88 5.59
CA LYS A 100 -8.41 -0.59 4.53
C LYS A 100 -8.38 -1.60 3.38
N LEU A 101 -7.44 -2.54 3.43
CA LEU A 101 -7.11 -3.46 2.36
C LEU A 101 -6.85 -4.86 2.93
N ASN A 102 -7.53 -5.87 2.40
CA ASN A 102 -7.32 -7.25 2.82
C ASN A 102 -6.33 -7.95 1.87
N ILE A 103 -5.29 -8.58 2.44
CA ILE A 103 -4.18 -9.19 1.70
C ILE A 103 -4.17 -10.72 1.79
N THR A 104 -5.24 -11.33 2.30
CA THR A 104 -5.35 -12.78 2.44
C THR A 104 -5.78 -13.45 1.13
N PRO A 105 -5.38 -14.71 0.88
CA PRO A 105 -5.80 -15.45 -0.32
C PRO A 105 -7.32 -15.71 -0.37
N ASP A 106 -7.99 -15.74 0.79
CA ASP A 106 -9.44 -15.95 0.89
C ASP A 106 -10.24 -14.65 0.93
N ALA A 107 -9.62 -13.51 0.60
CA ALA A 107 -10.30 -12.22 0.61
C ALA A 107 -11.51 -12.21 -0.35
N ASP A 108 -12.66 -11.76 0.20
CA ASP A 108 -13.85 -11.42 -0.58
C ASP A 108 -13.77 -9.95 -1.00
N CYS A 109 -13.10 -9.72 -2.14
CA CYS A 109 -12.90 -8.38 -2.69
C CYS A 109 -14.20 -7.68 -3.11
N SER A 110 -15.33 -8.39 -3.18
CA SER A 110 -16.64 -7.84 -3.55
C SER A 110 -17.28 -7.02 -2.42
N LYS A 111 -16.75 -7.14 -1.20
CA LYS A 111 -17.26 -6.46 0.00
C LYS A 111 -16.47 -5.21 0.38
N ILE A 112 -15.55 -4.78 -0.49
CA ILE A 112 -14.76 -3.57 -0.28
C ILE A 112 -15.63 -2.34 -0.61
N GLY A 113 -15.77 -1.44 0.37
CA GLY A 113 -16.51 -0.17 0.27
C GLY A 113 -15.74 0.98 0.88
#